data_AF-A0AA43FTP6-F1
#
_entry.id   AF-A0AA43FTP6-F1
#
_cell.length_a   1.000
_cell.length_b   1.000
_cell.length_c   1.000
_cell.angle_alpha   90.00
_cell.angle_beta   90.00
_cell.angle_gamma   90.00
#
_symmetry.space_group_name_H-M   'P 1'
#
loop_
_entity.id
_entity.type
_entity.pdbx_description
1 polymer ?
#
loop_
_entity_poly.entity_id
_entity_poly.type
_entity_poly.pdbx_seq_one_letter_code
_entity_poly.pdbx_strand_id
1 'polypeptide(L)'
;MFIQRFLPRTAGRMLLLTGILLSAPGAVAAQGWMEPVRPGIGVARRVETDVRVTIRGPVAEVVVDEWFQNQGSTVAEGDYLYPLSVGVALSGASLYQGETELRGEVMDAAQARGIYEAIVRRRRDPALIEYAGEGLFRARVFPIAPGERRRVTLRFTQVLETAGGSLHFRTLGALRPGGNGSEASNSRELAPVRVEIRVAGGEGFLDAFSPTHGMNQERDRDDLLVR
;
A
#
# COMPACT_ATOMS: atom_id res chain seq x y z
N MET A 1 -4.74 -4.02 12.20
CA MET A 1 -3.91 -3.97 13.42
C MET A 1 -4.68 -3.23 14.51
N PHE A 2 -4.68 -3.74 15.73
CA PHE A 2 -5.32 -3.17 16.92
C PHE A 2 -4.23 -2.71 17.89
N ILE A 3 -4.30 -1.49 18.41
CA ILE A 3 -3.37 -0.99 19.44
C ILE A 3 -4.16 -0.28 20.54
N GLN A 4 -4.34 -0.92 21.70
CA GLN A 4 -5.12 -0.41 22.84
C GLN A 4 -4.36 0.63 23.67
N ARG A 5 -5.05 1.64 24.20
CA ARG A 5 -4.53 2.68 25.10
C ARG A 5 -4.85 2.37 26.57
N PHE A 6 -3.94 2.76 27.48
CA PHE A 6 -4.08 2.56 28.93
C PHE A 6 -5.37 3.20 29.51
N LEU A 7 -6.10 2.45 30.34
CA LEU A 7 -6.93 2.98 31.43
C LEU A 7 -6.30 2.60 32.79
N PRO A 8 -6.36 3.46 33.82
CA PRO A 8 -5.82 3.15 35.14
C PRO A 8 -6.62 2.03 35.84
N ARG A 9 -5.89 1.18 36.56
CA ARG A 9 -6.31 -0.07 37.19
C ARG A 9 -7.29 0.14 38.37
N THR A 10 -8.34 -0.68 38.41
CA THR A 10 -8.87 -1.25 39.67
C THR A 10 -9.16 -2.74 39.49
N ALA A 11 -8.77 -3.51 40.49
CA ALA A 11 -8.71 -4.97 40.50
C ALA A 11 -10.08 -5.66 40.44
N GLY A 12 -10.14 -6.79 39.75
CA GLY A 12 -11.25 -7.74 39.78
C GLY A 12 -10.93 -8.93 38.89
N ARG A 13 -10.44 -10.03 39.46
CA ARG A 13 -10.25 -11.30 38.74
C ARG A 13 -11.63 -11.85 38.37
N MET A 14 -12.01 -11.78 37.11
CA MET A 14 -13.15 -12.52 36.58
C MET A 14 -12.66 -13.37 35.40
N LEU A 15 -12.75 -14.68 35.58
CA LEU A 15 -12.42 -15.70 34.60
C LEU A 15 -13.48 -15.63 33.48
N LEU A 16 -13.14 -15.08 32.31
CA LEU A 16 -13.99 -15.10 31.13
C LEU A 16 -13.41 -16.08 30.12
N LEU A 17 -14.19 -17.12 29.84
CA LEU A 17 -13.99 -18.11 28.78
C LEU A 17 -13.88 -17.40 27.42
N THR A 18 -12.66 -17.27 26.90
CA THR A 18 -12.42 -16.74 25.57
C THR A 18 -12.81 -17.79 24.52
N GLY A 19 -13.93 -17.56 23.84
CA GLY A 19 -14.30 -18.33 22.65
C GLY A 19 -13.23 -18.17 21.58
N ILE A 20 -12.68 -19.29 21.12
CA ILE A 20 -11.75 -19.33 19.98
C ILE A 20 -12.57 -19.03 18.73
N LEU A 21 -12.57 -17.77 18.29
CA LEU A 21 -13.04 -17.42 16.95
C LEU A 21 -11.91 -17.82 15.98
N LEU A 22 -12.02 -19.01 15.39
CA LEU A 22 -11.08 -19.51 14.40
C LEU A 22 -11.30 -18.75 13.07
N SER A 23 -10.85 -17.50 12.98
CA SER A 23 -10.77 -16.81 11.70
C SER A 23 -9.59 -17.38 10.93
N ALA A 24 -9.86 -18.10 9.84
CA ALA A 24 -8.82 -18.50 8.91
C ALA A 24 -8.05 -17.25 8.43
N PRO A 25 -6.71 -17.21 8.50
CA PRO A 25 -5.95 -16.11 7.95
C PRO A 25 -6.02 -16.22 6.42
N GLY A 26 -6.99 -15.53 5.82
CA GLY A 26 -6.96 -15.25 4.40
C GLY A 26 -5.75 -14.35 4.13
N ALA A 27 -4.76 -14.86 3.40
CA ALA A 27 -3.66 -14.06 2.92
C ALA A 27 -4.22 -12.96 2.00
N VAL A 28 -4.42 -11.76 2.53
CA VAL A 28 -4.86 -10.62 1.72
C VAL A 28 -3.62 -9.84 1.29
N ALA A 29 -2.88 -10.41 0.34
CA ALA A 29 -1.80 -9.71 -0.33
C ALA A 29 -2.33 -9.17 -1.66
N ALA A 30 -2.71 -7.90 -1.65
CA ALA A 30 -2.41 -7.07 -2.79
C ALA A 30 -2.33 -5.61 -2.35
N GLN A 31 -1.11 -5.09 -2.29
CA GLN A 31 -0.89 -3.69 -2.59
C GLN A 31 -1.11 -3.47 -4.11
N GLY A 32 -0.89 -2.25 -4.63
CA GLY A 32 -1.31 -1.85 -5.98
C GLY A 32 -0.83 -2.78 -7.10
N TRP A 33 -1.61 -2.92 -8.17
CA TRP A 33 -1.28 -3.82 -9.28
C TRP A 33 -0.95 -3.05 -10.55
N MET A 34 -0.27 -3.71 -11.50
CA MET A 34 0.01 -3.15 -12.81
C MET A 34 -0.88 -3.82 -13.85
N GLU A 35 -1.79 -3.05 -14.43
CA GLU A 35 -2.65 -3.48 -15.52
C GLU A 35 -1.94 -3.21 -16.86
N PRO A 36 -1.67 -4.23 -17.69
CA PRO A 36 -1.00 -4.01 -18.96
C PRO A 36 -1.90 -3.22 -19.93
N VAL A 37 -1.34 -2.20 -20.59
CA VAL A 37 -2.09 -1.41 -21.60
C VAL A 37 -2.41 -2.27 -22.83
N ARG A 38 -1.52 -3.22 -23.16
CA ARG A 38 -1.69 -4.17 -24.26
C ARG A 38 -1.58 -5.61 -23.73
N PRO A 39 -2.68 -6.38 -23.71
CA PRO A 39 -2.64 -7.77 -23.27
C PRO A 39 -1.63 -8.59 -24.08
N GLY A 40 -0.81 -9.40 -23.40
CA GLY A 40 0.12 -10.36 -24.03
C GLY A 40 1.48 -9.81 -24.47
N ILE A 41 1.76 -8.51 -24.31
CA ILE A 41 3.05 -7.89 -24.66
C ILE A 41 3.63 -7.22 -23.42
N GLY A 42 4.84 -7.62 -23.02
CA GLY A 42 5.60 -7.00 -21.92
C GLY A 42 4.80 -6.88 -20.62
N VAL A 43 4.82 -7.91 -19.77
CA VAL A 43 4.14 -7.86 -18.47
C VAL A 43 5.14 -7.48 -17.39
N ALA A 44 4.88 -6.36 -16.74
CA ALA A 44 5.60 -5.96 -15.55
C ALA A 44 4.91 -6.54 -14.31
N ARG A 45 5.60 -7.42 -13.60
CA ARG A 45 5.12 -8.07 -12.38
C ARG A 45 5.69 -7.37 -11.16
N ARG A 46 4.91 -7.29 -10.09
CA ARG A 46 5.42 -6.80 -8.81
C ARG A 46 6.46 -7.78 -8.27
N VAL A 47 7.58 -7.26 -7.80
CA VAL A 47 8.69 -8.05 -7.25
C VAL A 47 9.03 -7.68 -5.81
N GLU A 48 8.57 -6.53 -5.32
CA GLU A 48 8.78 -6.11 -3.93
C GLU A 48 7.76 -5.05 -3.52
N THR A 49 7.35 -5.09 -2.25
CA THR A 49 6.57 -4.01 -1.62
C THR A 49 7.17 -3.66 -0.26
N ASP A 50 7.36 -2.37 -0.02
CA ASP A 50 7.74 -1.80 1.28
C ASP A 50 6.69 -0.78 1.69
N VAL A 51 6.12 -0.93 2.88
CA VAL A 51 5.14 -0.02 3.44
C VAL A 51 5.69 0.55 4.74
N ARG A 52 5.84 1.87 4.79
CA ARG A 52 6.21 2.60 6.00
C ARG A 52 5.03 3.42 6.47
N VAL A 53 4.67 3.25 7.73
CA VAL A 53 3.57 3.95 8.37
C VAL A 53 4.10 4.71 9.58
N THR A 54 3.79 6.00 9.66
CA THR A 54 4.03 6.81 10.86
C THR A 54 2.69 7.25 11.44
N ILE A 55 2.40 6.83 12.66
CA ILE A 55 1.16 7.14 13.37
C ILE A 55 1.43 8.24 14.39
N ARG A 56 0.69 9.35 14.29
CA ARG A 56 0.71 10.48 15.23
C ARG A 56 -0.71 10.77 15.70
N GLY A 57 -1.03 10.37 16.92
CA GLY A 57 -2.42 10.41 17.40
C GLY A 57 -3.33 9.56 16.49
N PRO A 58 -4.47 10.08 16.01
CA PRO A 58 -5.37 9.34 15.12
C PRO A 58 -4.98 9.41 13.63
N VAL A 59 -3.86 10.03 13.27
CA VAL A 59 -3.45 10.19 11.86
C VAL A 59 -2.32 9.23 11.53
N ALA A 60 -2.45 8.49 10.43
CA ALA A 60 -1.40 7.68 9.84
C ALA A 60 -0.90 8.30 8.54
N GLU A 61 0.38 8.61 8.48
CA GLU A 61 1.12 8.94 7.27
C GLU A 61 1.68 7.64 6.69
N VAL A 62 1.30 7.32 5.46
CA VAL A 62 1.65 6.06 4.78
C VAL A 62 2.49 6.37 3.55
N VAL A 63 3.61 5.65 3.44
CA VAL A 63 4.44 5.60 2.24
C VAL A 63 4.48 4.17 1.75
N VAL A 64 4.00 3.94 0.54
CA VAL A 64 4.04 2.64 -0.14
C VAL A 64 5.05 2.73 -1.25
N ASP A 65 6.04 1.84 -1.23
CA ASP A 65 7.01 1.65 -2.29
C ASP A 65 6.77 0.29 -2.93
N GLU A 66 6.47 0.26 -4.22
CA GLU A 66 6.26 -0.97 -4.97
C GLU A 66 7.18 -1.02 -6.18
N TRP A 67 7.84 -2.16 -6.35
CA TRP A 67 8.70 -2.38 -7.50
C TRP A 67 8.08 -3.37 -8.47
N PHE A 68 8.10 -2.99 -9.72
CA PHE A 68 7.63 -3.79 -10.84
C PHE A 68 8.80 -4.10 -11.76
N GLN A 69 8.93 -5.35 -12.19
CA GLN A 69 9.94 -5.77 -13.15
C GLN A 69 9.27 -6.30 -14.41
N ASN A 70 9.70 -5.82 -15.56
CA ASN A 70 9.32 -6.41 -16.83
C ASN A 70 10.05 -7.75 -17.02
N GLN A 71 9.31 -8.85 -16.89
CA GLN A 71 9.84 -10.20 -17.06
C GLN A 71 9.70 -10.71 -18.50
N GLY A 72 9.11 -9.91 -19.40
CA GLY A 72 8.98 -10.22 -20.82
C GLY A 72 10.22 -9.83 -21.64
N SER A 73 10.19 -10.22 -22.92
CA SER A 73 11.24 -9.92 -23.91
C SER A 73 10.99 -8.63 -24.71
N THR A 74 9.91 -7.91 -24.44
CA THR A 74 9.48 -6.69 -25.15
C THR A 74 9.28 -5.54 -24.17
N VAL A 75 9.35 -4.29 -24.65
CA VAL A 75 9.07 -3.10 -23.81
C VAL A 75 7.63 -3.17 -23.30
N ALA A 76 7.48 -3.11 -21.98
CA ALA A 76 6.21 -3.12 -21.28
C ALA A 76 5.67 -1.70 -21.05
N GLU A 77 4.35 -1.63 -20.96
CA GLU A 77 3.56 -0.45 -20.65
C GLU A 77 2.40 -0.87 -19.76
N GLY A 78 2.22 -0.19 -18.62
CA GLY A 78 1.17 -0.56 -17.69
C GLY A 78 0.60 0.63 -16.93
N ASP A 79 -0.67 0.53 -16.55
CA ASP A 79 -1.30 1.40 -15.58
C ASP A 79 -1.14 0.78 -14.19
N TYR A 80 -0.37 1.43 -13.34
CA TYR A 80 -0.35 1.14 -11.92
C TYR A 80 -1.65 1.63 -11.27
N LEU A 81 -2.32 0.74 -10.55
CA LEU A 81 -3.61 0.97 -9.92
C LEU A 81 -3.49 0.68 -8.42
N TYR A 82 -3.89 1.64 -7.59
CA TYR A 82 -3.88 1.50 -6.14
C TYR A 82 -5.24 1.93 -5.56
N PRO A 83 -6.01 1.02 -4.96
CA PRO A 83 -7.29 1.36 -4.37
C PRO A 83 -7.06 2.14 -3.06
N LEU A 84 -7.70 3.30 -2.96
CA LEU A 84 -7.65 4.15 -1.79
C LEU A 84 -8.97 4.01 -1.02
N SER A 85 -8.86 3.76 0.29
CA SER A 85 -10.06 3.74 1.15
C SER A 85 -10.72 5.11 1.20
N VAL A 86 -12.02 5.13 1.49
CA VAL A 86 -12.73 6.36 1.85
C VAL A 86 -12.03 7.02 3.04
N GLY A 87 -11.82 8.33 2.98
CA GLY A 87 -11.12 9.09 4.03
C GLY A 87 -9.60 9.09 3.93
N VAL A 88 -9.03 8.53 2.86
CA VAL A 88 -7.61 8.69 2.52
C VAL A 88 -7.41 10.02 1.77
N ALA A 89 -6.47 10.84 2.22
CA ALA A 89 -6.01 12.02 1.52
C ALA A 89 -4.64 11.75 0.90
N LEU A 90 -4.63 11.68 -0.44
CA LEU A 90 -3.44 11.46 -1.24
C LEU A 90 -2.55 12.71 -1.19
N SER A 91 -1.28 12.52 -0.82
CA SER A 91 -0.31 13.62 -0.67
C SER A 91 0.76 13.63 -1.75
N GLY A 92 0.89 12.55 -2.52
CA GLY A 92 1.64 12.54 -3.77
C GLY A 92 2.05 11.15 -4.23
N ALA A 93 2.57 11.09 -5.45
CA ALA A 93 3.15 9.89 -6.02
C ALA A 93 4.46 10.19 -6.75
N SER A 94 5.33 9.18 -6.85
CA SER A 94 6.59 9.27 -7.58
C SER A 94 6.85 8.01 -8.39
N LEU A 95 7.45 8.17 -9.56
CA LEU A 95 8.01 7.09 -10.38
C LEU A 95 9.52 7.25 -10.41
N TYR A 96 10.26 6.18 -10.12
CA TYR A 96 11.71 6.20 -10.24
C TYR A 96 12.18 5.55 -11.54
N GLN A 97 13.09 6.24 -12.23
CA GLN A 97 13.88 5.72 -13.33
C GLN A 97 15.34 5.64 -12.90
N GLY A 98 15.78 4.45 -12.46
CA GLY A 98 17.01 4.33 -11.69
C GLY A 98 16.93 5.17 -10.41
N GLU A 99 17.85 6.11 -10.24
CA GLU A 99 17.89 7.03 -9.09
C GLU A 99 17.09 8.32 -9.29
N THR A 100 16.56 8.56 -10.49
CA THR A 100 15.83 9.81 -10.80
C THR A 100 14.38 9.69 -10.34
N GLU A 101 13.99 10.54 -9.38
CA GLU A 101 12.60 10.67 -8.93
C GLU A 101 11.80 11.57 -9.90
N LEU A 102 10.75 11.02 -10.49
CA LEU A 102 9.77 11.74 -11.29
C LEU A 102 8.50 11.87 -10.46
N ARG A 103 8.28 13.05 -9.86
CA ARG A 103 7.10 13.32 -9.04
C ARG A 103 5.87 13.54 -9.92
N GLY A 104 4.79 12.86 -9.56
CA GLY A 104 3.47 13.06 -10.14
C GLY A 104 2.80 14.27 -9.50
N GLU A 105 2.04 15.02 -10.29
CA GLU A 105 1.12 16.02 -9.79
C GLU A 105 -0.26 15.38 -9.62
N VAL A 106 -0.84 15.52 -8.42
CA VAL A 106 -2.20 15.01 -8.15
C VAL A 106 -3.21 15.87 -8.91
N MET A 107 -4.00 15.24 -9.79
CA MET A 107 -4.93 15.94 -10.66
C MET A 107 -6.32 15.31 -10.69
N ASP A 108 -7.32 16.12 -11.07
CA ASP A 108 -8.64 15.63 -11.44
C ASP A 108 -8.61 14.73 -12.69
N ALA A 109 -9.56 13.81 -12.79
CA ALA A 109 -9.66 12.80 -13.85
C ALA A 109 -9.63 13.37 -15.27
N ALA A 110 -10.39 14.45 -15.50
CA ALA A 110 -10.53 15.04 -16.83
C ALA A 110 -9.23 15.75 -17.24
N GLN A 111 -8.59 16.41 -16.29
CA GLN A 111 -7.33 17.13 -16.49
C GLN A 111 -6.18 16.16 -16.79
N ALA A 112 -6.07 15.07 -16.02
CA ALA A 112 -5.08 14.03 -16.18
C ALA A 112 -5.08 13.44 -17.61
N ARG A 113 -6.27 13.10 -18.14
CA ARG A 113 -6.40 12.47 -19.47
C ARG A 113 -5.90 13.38 -20.61
N GLY A 114 -6.22 14.68 -20.56
CA GLY A 114 -5.80 15.63 -21.59
C GLY A 114 -4.27 15.80 -21.66
N ILE A 115 -3.62 15.88 -20.50
CA ILE A 115 -2.15 16.00 -20.40
C ILE A 115 -1.49 14.71 -20.91
N TYR A 116 -2.07 13.55 -20.60
CA TYR A 116 -1.55 12.25 -21.02
C TYR A 116 -1.45 12.11 -22.54
N GLU A 117 -2.57 12.35 -23.23
CA GLU A 117 -2.63 12.23 -24.69
C GLU A 117 -1.65 13.20 -25.36
N ALA A 118 -1.43 14.38 -24.76
CA ALA A 118 -0.47 15.35 -25.26
C ALA A 118 0.99 14.89 -25.08
N ILE A 119 1.36 14.30 -23.94
CA ILE A 119 2.74 13.87 -23.68
C ILE A 119 3.11 12.60 -24.46
N VAL A 120 2.23 11.59 -24.53
CA VAL A 120 2.55 10.34 -25.24
C VAL A 120 2.66 10.55 -26.75
N ARG A 121 1.91 11.50 -27.32
CA ARG A 121 2.11 11.92 -28.72
C ARG A 121 3.51 12.47 -28.98
N ARG A 122 4.20 12.98 -27.96
CA ARG A 122 5.56 13.52 -28.06
C ARG A 122 6.66 12.46 -27.85
N ARG A 123 6.30 11.20 -27.55
CA ARG A 123 7.17 10.00 -27.51
C ARG A 123 8.46 10.05 -26.65
N ARG A 124 8.70 11.11 -25.87
CA ARG A 124 10.06 11.34 -25.32
C ARG A 124 10.20 11.34 -23.81
N ASP A 125 9.14 11.54 -23.05
CA ASP A 125 9.29 11.74 -21.60
C ASP A 125 8.44 10.73 -20.81
N PRO A 126 9.02 10.06 -19.79
CA PRO A 126 8.26 9.23 -18.86
C PRO A 126 7.27 10.12 -18.09
N ALA A 127 6.03 10.18 -18.55
CA ALA A 127 4.98 10.94 -17.88
C ALA A 127 4.28 10.07 -16.83
N LEU A 128 4.53 10.38 -15.55
CA LEU A 128 3.66 9.99 -14.47
C LEU A 128 2.49 10.98 -14.43
N ILE A 129 1.31 10.52 -14.79
CA ILE A 129 0.08 11.29 -14.65
C ILE A 129 -0.85 10.53 -13.74
N GLU A 130 -1.35 11.24 -12.75
CA GLU A 130 -2.10 10.72 -11.63
C GLU A 130 -3.57 11.11 -11.76
N TYR A 131 -4.44 10.12 -11.58
CA TYR A 131 -5.86 10.32 -11.30
C TYR A 131 -6.15 9.79 -9.90
N ALA A 132 -6.80 10.61 -9.08
CA ALA A 132 -7.41 10.20 -7.83
C ALA A 132 -8.89 10.53 -7.84
N GLY A 133 -9.73 9.52 -8.07
CA GLY A 133 -11.17 9.66 -7.99
C GLY A 133 -11.85 8.33 -7.74
N GLU A 134 -13.03 8.37 -7.12
CA GLU A 134 -13.82 7.18 -6.75
C GLU A 134 -13.07 6.14 -5.89
N GLY A 135 -12.05 6.56 -5.12
CA GLY A 135 -11.27 5.65 -4.29
C GLY A 135 -10.24 4.81 -5.06
N LEU A 136 -9.75 5.31 -6.20
CA LEU A 136 -8.69 4.67 -6.98
C LEU A 136 -7.63 5.68 -7.41
N PHE A 137 -6.37 5.37 -7.10
CA PHE A 137 -5.20 6.01 -7.70
C PHE A 137 -4.81 5.26 -8.97
N ARG A 138 -4.53 5.99 -10.05
CA ARG A 138 -4.01 5.46 -11.30
C ARG A 138 -2.81 6.26 -11.78
N ALA A 139 -1.74 5.54 -12.14
CA ALA A 139 -0.51 6.10 -12.69
C ALA A 139 -0.06 5.29 -13.91
N ARG A 140 0.19 5.94 -15.05
CA ARG A 140 0.80 5.23 -16.19
C ARG A 140 2.31 5.12 -16.03
N VAL A 141 2.83 3.91 -16.20
CA VAL A 141 4.25 3.60 -16.14
C VAL A 141 4.71 3.15 -17.53
N PHE A 142 5.51 3.99 -18.18
CA PHE A 142 6.06 3.76 -19.50
C PHE A 142 7.36 4.55 -19.70
N PRO A 143 8.33 4.05 -20.48
CA PRO A 143 8.50 2.64 -20.90
C PRO A 143 9.14 1.81 -19.78
N ILE A 144 8.94 0.49 -19.82
CA ILE A 144 9.66 -0.48 -18.97
C ILE A 144 10.37 -1.49 -19.89
N ALA A 145 11.67 -1.35 -20.09
CA ALA A 145 12.48 -2.23 -20.94
C ALA A 145 12.54 -3.67 -20.40
N PRO A 146 12.85 -4.68 -21.23
CA PRO A 146 13.04 -6.06 -20.77
C PRO A 146 14.03 -6.16 -19.60
N GLY A 147 13.62 -6.81 -18.51
CA GLY A 147 14.41 -6.95 -17.28
C GLY A 147 14.47 -5.68 -16.41
N GLU A 148 14.00 -4.53 -16.90
CA GLU A 148 14.02 -3.27 -16.17
C GLU A 148 13.07 -3.31 -14.97
N ARG A 149 13.54 -2.76 -13.85
CA ARG A 149 12.77 -2.59 -12.62
C ARG A 149 12.37 -1.12 -12.46
N ARG A 150 11.09 -0.87 -12.17
CA ARG A 150 10.53 0.46 -11.87
C ARG A 150 9.96 0.49 -10.48
N ARG A 151 10.28 1.54 -9.72
CA ARG A 151 9.69 1.79 -8.41
C ARG A 151 8.60 2.84 -8.54
N VAL A 152 7.43 2.54 -8.02
CA VAL A 152 6.35 3.49 -7.82
C VAL A 152 6.24 3.74 -6.31
N THR A 153 6.21 5.00 -5.93
CA THR A 153 6.00 5.43 -4.54
C THR A 153 4.67 6.15 -4.45
N LEU A 154 3.85 5.75 -3.48
CA LEU A 154 2.59 6.41 -3.15
C LEU A 154 2.68 6.96 -1.73
N ARG A 155 2.21 8.19 -1.53
CA ARG A 155 2.21 8.88 -0.23
C ARG A 155 0.80 9.36 0.05
N PHE A 156 0.26 8.96 1.18
CA PHE A 156 -1.07 9.39 1.59
C PHE A 156 -1.21 9.44 3.09
N THR A 157 -2.27 10.09 3.54
CA THR A 157 -2.64 10.16 4.96
C THR A 157 -4.03 9.56 5.14
N GLN A 158 -4.25 8.90 6.27
CA GLN A 158 -5.57 8.39 6.64
C GLN A 158 -5.84 8.65 8.12
N VAL A 159 -7.09 8.96 8.44
CA VAL A 159 -7.55 9.00 9.84
C VAL A 159 -7.89 7.58 10.28
N LEU A 160 -7.30 7.15 11.38
CA LEU A 160 -7.54 5.86 11.99
C LEU A 160 -8.82 5.89 12.82
N GLU A 161 -9.65 4.87 12.64
CA GLU A 161 -10.80 4.66 13.50
C GLU A 161 -10.32 4.33 14.92
N THR A 162 -11.00 4.93 15.90
CA THR A 162 -10.83 4.63 17.31
C THR A 162 -11.99 3.77 17.79
N ALA A 163 -11.70 2.58 18.29
CA ALA A 163 -12.71 1.68 18.85
C ALA A 163 -12.19 1.00 20.11
N GLY A 164 -12.96 1.08 21.21
CA GLY A 164 -12.58 0.44 22.49
C GLY A 164 -11.20 0.88 23.01
N GLY A 165 -10.84 2.16 22.82
CA GLY A 165 -9.52 2.69 23.17
C GLY A 165 -8.38 2.24 22.25
N SER A 166 -8.69 1.60 21.12
CA SER A 166 -7.70 1.12 20.15
C SER A 166 -7.66 1.97 18.89
N LEU A 167 -6.48 2.14 18.31
CA LEU A 167 -6.33 2.63 16.93
C LEU A 167 -6.36 1.47 15.95
N HIS A 168 -7.18 1.58 14.90
CA HIS A 168 -7.33 0.56 13.88
C HIS A 168 -6.67 1.00 12.58
N PHE A 169 -5.51 0.41 12.28
CA PHE A 169 -4.91 0.49 10.95
C PHE A 169 -5.38 -0.67 10.10
N ARG A 170 -6.07 -0.35 9.00
CA ARG A 170 -6.48 -1.28 7.96
C ARG A 170 -5.82 -0.87 6.65
N THR A 171 -5.08 -1.80 6.06
CA THR A 171 -4.63 -1.70 4.68
C THR A 171 -5.61 -2.49 3.81
N LEU A 172 -6.02 -1.94 2.66
CA LEU A 172 -6.78 -2.70 1.69
C LEU A 172 -5.82 -3.69 1.04
N GLY A 173 -6.04 -4.98 1.26
CA GLY A 173 -5.55 -5.96 0.32
C GLY A 173 -6.42 -5.88 -0.93
N ALA A 174 -5.91 -5.23 -1.98
CA ALA A 174 -6.51 -5.01 -3.27
C ALA A 174 -7.02 -6.32 -3.88
N LEU A 175 -8.29 -6.61 -3.68
CA LEU A 175 -8.99 -7.56 -4.50
C LEU A 175 -8.97 -6.99 -5.93
N ARG A 176 -8.09 -7.50 -6.80
CA ARG A 176 -8.10 -7.13 -8.23
C ARG A 176 -9.50 -7.45 -8.77
N PRO A 177 -10.29 -6.44 -9.20
CA PRO A 177 -11.62 -6.71 -9.73
C PRO A 177 -11.52 -7.64 -10.94
N GLY A 178 -12.24 -8.76 -10.93
CA GLY A 178 -12.24 -9.72 -12.05
C GLY A 178 -11.00 -10.63 -12.15
N GLY A 179 -10.10 -10.64 -11.16
CA GLY A 179 -9.07 -11.67 -11.07
C GLY A 179 -9.72 -13.04 -10.89
N ASN A 180 -9.40 -14.00 -11.76
CA ASN A 180 -9.68 -15.39 -11.47
C ASN A 180 -8.83 -15.74 -10.24
N GLY A 181 -9.47 -16.23 -9.16
CA GLY A 181 -8.80 -16.50 -7.88
C GLY A 181 -7.55 -17.40 -7.97
N SER A 182 -7.27 -18.01 -9.13
CA SER A 182 -6.06 -18.75 -9.46
C SER A 182 -4.76 -17.94 -9.42
N GLU A 183 -4.76 -16.63 -9.71
CA GLU A 183 -3.51 -15.83 -9.62
C GLU A 183 -3.17 -15.46 -8.16
N ALA A 184 -4.18 -15.20 -7.33
CA ALA A 184 -4.03 -15.04 -5.88
C ALA A 184 -3.80 -16.39 -5.16
N SER A 185 -4.20 -17.51 -5.78
CA SER A 185 -4.06 -18.86 -5.23
C SER A 185 -2.66 -19.45 -5.43
N ASN A 186 -1.81 -18.84 -6.27
CA ASN A 186 -0.38 -19.16 -6.29
C ASN A 186 0.33 -18.38 -5.17
N SER A 187 0.11 -18.83 -3.93
CA SER A 187 0.80 -18.37 -2.72
C SER A 187 2.34 -18.43 -2.77
N ARG A 188 2.92 -18.99 -3.85
CA ARG A 188 4.36 -19.02 -4.14
C ARG A 188 4.89 -17.79 -4.91
N GLU A 189 4.03 -16.94 -5.46
CA GLU A 189 4.41 -15.83 -6.35
C GLU A 189 3.99 -14.46 -5.80
N LEU A 190 3.64 -14.39 -4.51
CA LEU A 190 3.41 -13.12 -3.85
C LEU A 190 4.78 -12.45 -3.61
N ALA A 191 5.01 -11.32 -4.27
CA ALA A 191 6.16 -10.47 -4.02
C ALA A 191 6.34 -10.24 -2.50
N PRO A 192 7.58 -10.28 -1.97
CA PRO A 192 7.84 -10.00 -0.57
C PRO A 192 7.24 -8.65 -0.17
N VAL A 193 6.53 -8.65 0.94
CA VAL A 193 5.92 -7.46 1.53
C VAL A 193 6.60 -7.19 2.87
N ARG A 194 7.20 -6.01 3.00
CA ARG A 194 7.70 -5.48 4.27
C ARG A 194 6.76 -4.39 4.75
N VAL A 195 6.37 -4.44 6.02
CA VAL A 195 5.59 -3.38 6.65
C VAL A 195 6.35 -2.93 7.88
N GLU A 196 6.55 -1.63 8.02
CA GLU A 196 7.10 -1.02 9.22
C GLU A 196 6.13 0.06 9.70
N ILE A 197 5.74 -0.03 10.96
CA ILE A 197 4.79 0.89 11.59
C ILE A 197 5.48 1.52 12.79
N ARG A 198 5.67 2.83 12.75
CA ARG A 198 6.16 3.63 13.86
C ARG A 198 5.00 4.39 14.48
N VAL A 199 4.77 4.18 15.77
CA VAL A 199 3.75 4.89 16.54
C VAL A 199 4.43 5.88 17.46
N ALA A 200 4.19 7.17 17.22
CA ALA A 200 4.69 8.24 18.07
C ALA A 200 3.96 8.26 19.41
N GLY A 201 4.69 8.36 20.52
CA GLY A 201 4.11 8.30 21.87
C GLY A 201 3.65 6.88 22.24
N GLY A 202 4.41 5.88 21.81
CA GLY A 202 4.20 4.45 22.03
C GLY A 202 4.02 4.03 23.49
N GLU A 203 4.54 4.79 24.46
CA GLU A 203 4.32 4.51 25.90
C GLU A 203 2.84 4.50 26.30
N GLY A 204 2.01 5.29 25.60
CA GLY A 204 0.56 5.34 25.84
C GLY A 204 -0.20 4.11 25.34
N PHE A 205 0.47 3.21 24.60
CA PHE A 205 -0.12 2.07 23.91
C PHE A 205 0.34 0.73 24.49
N LEU A 206 -0.60 -0.21 24.57
CA LEU A 206 -0.34 -1.63 24.78
C LEU A 206 0.36 -2.23 23.56
N ASP A 207 0.64 -3.53 23.65
CA ASP A 207 1.24 -4.28 22.55
C ASP A 207 0.34 -4.28 21.31
N ALA A 208 1.00 -4.24 20.16
CA ALA A 208 0.34 -4.26 18.88
C ALA A 208 -0.23 -5.66 18.59
N PHE A 209 -1.43 -5.70 18.02
CA PHE A 209 -2.06 -6.95 17.61
C PHE A 209 -2.44 -6.93 16.13
N SER A 210 -2.17 -8.04 15.43
CA SER A 210 -2.59 -8.26 14.05
C SER A 210 -3.20 -9.65 13.93
N PRO A 211 -4.45 -9.77 13.44
CA PRO A 211 -5.10 -11.06 13.24
C PRO A 211 -4.58 -11.79 11.98
N THR A 212 -3.89 -11.09 11.07
CA THR A 212 -3.54 -11.62 9.74
C THR A 212 -2.05 -11.81 9.52
N HIS A 213 -1.19 -11.15 10.29
CA HIS A 213 0.26 -11.18 10.10
C HIS A 213 0.96 -11.44 11.43
N GLY A 214 2.00 -12.27 11.41
CA GLY A 214 2.97 -12.31 12.51
C GLY A 214 3.70 -10.98 12.58
N MET A 215 4.03 -10.52 13.79
CA MET A 215 4.69 -9.23 14.00
C MET A 215 5.80 -9.37 15.03
N ASN A 216 6.83 -8.55 14.85
CA ASN A 216 7.81 -8.24 15.87
C ASN A 216 7.60 -6.79 16.31
N GLN A 217 7.82 -6.51 17.60
CA GLN A 217 7.67 -5.17 18.14
C GLN A 217 8.84 -4.81 19.05
N GLU A 218 9.29 -3.58 18.91
CA GLU A 218 10.38 -2.98 19.66
C GLU A 218 9.93 -1.63 20.19
N ARG A 219 10.34 -1.28 21.41
CA ARG A 219 10.08 0.03 22.00
C ARG A 219 11.39 0.78 22.11
N ASP A 220 11.45 1.96 21.51
CA ASP A 220 12.60 2.88 21.59
C ASP A 220 12.14 4.20 22.21
N ARG A 221 12.47 4.39 23.50
CA ARG A 221 12.06 5.51 24.35
C ARG A 221 10.57 5.83 24.23
N ASP A 222 10.23 6.79 23.37
CA ASP A 222 8.89 7.34 23.20
C ASP A 222 8.08 6.64 22.10
N ASP A 223 8.68 5.78 21.29
CA ASP A 223 8.05 5.22 20.09
C ASP A 223 7.88 3.69 20.16
N LEU A 224 6.77 3.21 19.59
CA LEU A 224 6.51 1.78 19.38
C LEU A 224 6.75 1.48 17.89
N LEU A 225 7.71 0.59 17.62
CA LEU A 225 8.06 0.14 16.29
C LEU A 225 7.54 -1.28 16.07
N VAL A 226 6.80 -1.50 15.00
CA VAL A 226 6.22 -2.80 14.64
C VAL A 226 6.63 -3.18 13.23
N ARG A 227 7.05 -4.43 13.06
CA ARG A 227 7.53 -5.00 11.79
C ARG A 227 6.90 -6.36 11.53
#